data_AF-A0A9E2VYM7-F1
#
_entry.id   AF-A0A9E2VYM7-F1
#
_cell.length_a   1.000
_cell.length_b   1.000
_cell.length_c   1.000
_cell.angle_alpha   90.00
_cell.angle_beta   90.00
_cell.angle_gamma   90.00
#
_symmetry.space_group_name_H-M   'P 1'
#
loop_
_entity.id
_entity.type
_entity.pdbx_description
1 polymer ?
#
loop_
_entity_poly.entity_id
_entity_poly.type
_entity_poly.pdbx_seq_one_letter_code
_entity_poly.pdbx_strand_id
1 'polypeptide(L)'
;MRVVWGDVVSKVLADRCLPVLLKGGTLVVEVPSGAFAQRLREDSSEIIHELHRRGFLQVVDISAVVAVVGNPGKNQNETPRPVD
;
A
#
# COMPACT_ATOMS: atom_id res chain seq x y z
N MET A 1 -7.48 -7.20 11.32
CA MET A 1 -6.83 -5.94 10.89
C MET A 1 -7.74 -5.04 10.06
N ARG A 2 -8.54 -5.57 9.10
CA ARG A 2 -9.52 -4.77 8.33
C ARG A 2 -10.50 -3.94 9.17
N VAL A 3 -10.94 -4.45 10.33
CA VAL A 3 -11.91 -3.76 11.19
C VAL A 3 -11.34 -2.47 11.80
N VAL A 4 -10.03 -2.42 12.08
CA VAL A 4 -9.40 -1.23 12.70
C VAL A 4 -9.02 -0.19 11.65
N TRP A 5 -8.61 -0.62 10.45
CA TRP A 5 -8.18 0.28 9.39
C TRP A 5 -9.22 1.37 9.09
N GLY A 6 -10.47 0.98 8.88
CA GLY A 6 -11.54 1.92 8.55
C GLY A 6 -11.87 2.94 9.64
N ASP A 7 -11.52 2.65 10.89
CA ASP A 7 -11.69 3.57 12.03
C ASP A 7 -10.49 4.50 12.23
N VAL A 8 -9.36 4.22 11.58
CA VAL A 8 -8.10 4.94 11.72
C VAL A 8 -7.93 5.96 10.59
N VAL A 9 -8.37 5.61 9.38
CA VAL A 9 -8.15 6.43 8.18
C VAL A 9 -9.45 7.07 7.67
N SER A 10 -9.33 8.06 6.78
CA SER A 10 -10.49 8.61 6.09
C SER A 10 -11.25 7.53 5.30
N LYS A 11 -12.56 7.72 5.11
CA LYS A 11 -13.42 6.79 4.36
C LYS A 11 -12.85 6.42 2.99
N VAL A 12 -12.24 7.39 2.29
CA VAL A 12 -11.63 7.16 0.97
C VAL A 12 -10.46 6.18 1.04
N LEU A 13 -9.58 6.32 2.05
CA LEU A 13 -8.47 5.39 2.27
C LEU A 13 -8.97 4.03 2.78
N ALA A 14 -10.03 4.01 3.60
CA ALA A 14 -10.64 2.78 4.10
C ALA A 14 -11.23 1.93 2.96
N ASP A 15 -11.88 2.58 2.00
CA ASP A 15 -12.56 1.92 0.88
C ASP A 15 -11.58 1.48 -0.23
N ARG A 16 -10.47 2.19 -0.41
CA ARG A 16 -9.60 2.04 -1.59
C ARG A 16 -8.21 1.46 -1.28
N CYS A 17 -7.74 1.59 -0.05
CA CYS A 17 -6.42 1.12 0.36
C CYS A 17 -6.56 -0.08 1.28
N LEU A 18 -5.65 -1.05 1.14
CA LEU A 18 -5.71 -2.30 1.88
C LEU A 18 -4.41 -2.51 2.67
N PRO A 19 -4.44 -2.52 4.00
CA PRO A 19 -3.28 -2.94 4.78
C PRO A 19 -3.04 -4.45 4.56
N VAL A 20 -1.83 -4.81 4.13
CA VAL A 20 -1.49 -6.18 3.71
C VAL A 20 -0.74 -6.91 4.81
N LEU A 21 0.32 -6.30 5.35
CA LEU A 21 1.19 -6.95 6.33
C LEU A 21 1.96 -5.93 7.16
N LEU A 22 2.44 -6.39 8.31
CA LEU A 22 3.41 -5.68 9.14
C LEU A 22 4.76 -6.39 9.05
N LYS A 23 5.81 -5.69 8.61
CA LYS A 23 7.17 -6.25 8.52
C LYS A 23 8.16 -5.30 9.17
N GLY A 24 8.81 -5.76 10.24
CA GLY A 24 9.81 -4.96 10.96
C GLY A 24 9.26 -3.64 11.51
N GLY A 25 7.96 -3.59 11.80
CA GLY A 25 7.26 -2.39 12.25
C GLY A 25 6.76 -1.45 11.14
N THR A 26 7.03 -1.76 9.86
CA THR A 26 6.43 -1.07 8.72
C THR A 26 5.12 -1.72 8.33
N LEU A 27 4.02 -0.95 8.39
CA LEU A 27 2.72 -1.34 7.87
C LEU A 27 2.72 -1.13 6.35
N VAL A 28 2.64 -2.22 5.59
CA VAL A 28 2.53 -2.16 4.13
C VAL A 28 1.07 -2.05 3.73
N VAL A 29 0.76 -1.05 2.92
CA VAL A 29 -0.59 -0.75 2.43
C VAL A 29 -0.59 -0.82 0.90
N GLU A 30 -1.42 -1.70 0.36
CA GLU A 30 -1.74 -1.72 -1.06
C GLU A 30 -2.63 -0.52 -1.41
N VAL A 31 -2.23 0.19 -2.46
CA VAL A 31 -2.92 1.38 -2.94
C VAL A 31 -3.21 1.28 -4.45
N PRO A 32 -4.29 1.89 -4.94
CA PRO A 32 -4.66 1.77 -6.36
C PRO A 32 -3.82 2.68 -7.27
N SER A 33 -3.20 3.74 -6.74
CA SER A 33 -2.35 4.63 -7.54
C SER A 33 -1.38 5.44 -6.66
N GLY A 34 -0.44 6.12 -7.32
CA GLY A 34 0.52 7.01 -6.65
C GLY A 34 -0.13 8.17 -5.89
N ALA A 35 -1.33 8.63 -6.28
CA ALA A 35 -2.04 9.68 -5.55
C ALA A 35 -2.45 9.22 -4.14
N PHE A 36 -2.86 7.96 -4.00
CA PHE A 36 -3.17 7.36 -2.70
C PHE A 36 -1.90 7.09 -1.88
N ALA A 37 -0.80 6.71 -2.54
CA ALA A 37 0.50 6.58 -1.88
C ALA A 37 0.97 7.91 -1.28
N GLN A 38 0.86 9.00 -2.04
CA GLN A 38 1.19 10.33 -1.57
C GLN A 38 0.30 10.74 -0.39
N ARG A 39 -1.01 10.52 -0.49
CA ARG A 39 -1.94 10.85 0.59
C ARG A 39 -1.64 10.06 1.87
N LEU A 40 -1.36 8.76 1.76
CA LEU A 40 -0.96 7.92 2.90
C LEU A 40 0.33 8.42 3.54
N ARG A 41 1.27 8.91 2.74
CA ARG A 41 2.52 9.48 3.26
C ARG A 41 2.26 10.79 4.02
N GLU A 42 1.41 11.65 3.50
CA GLU A 42 1.01 12.92 4.15
C GLU A 42 0.31 12.65 5.50
N ASP A 43 -0.62 11.68 5.54
CA ASP A 43 -1.41 11.36 6.73
C ASP A 43 -0.68 10.36 7.67
N SER A 44 0.51 9.86 7.31
CA SER A 44 1.18 8.73 7.97
C SER A 44 1.38 8.90 9.47
N SER A 45 1.78 10.09 9.92
CA SER A 45 2.06 10.35 11.34
C SER A 45 0.79 10.26 12.20
N GLU A 46 -0.34 10.78 11.68
CA GLU A 46 -1.63 10.72 12.35
C GLU A 46 -2.16 9.29 12.41
N ILE A 47 -2.03 8.55 11.30
CA ILE A 47 -2.42 7.14 11.21
C ILE A 47 -1.63 6.29 12.22
N ILE A 48 -0.31 6.48 12.32
CA ILE A 48 0.53 5.77 13.29
C ILE A 48 0.11 6.11 14.72
N HIS A 49 -0.10 7.40 15.02
CA HIS A 49 -0.53 7.84 16.35
C HIS A 49 -1.86 7.19 16.75
N GLU A 50 -2.83 7.15 15.84
CA GLU A 50 -4.13 6.56 16.07
C GLU A 50 -4.07 5.03 16.23
N LEU A 51 -3.21 4.35 15.46
CA LEU A 51 -2.91 2.93 15.64
C LEU A 51 -2.30 2.67 17.03
N HIS A 52 -1.37 3.50 17.48
CA HIS A 52 -0.77 3.40 18.81
C HIS A 52 -1.79 3.59 19.92
N ARG A 53 -2.66 4.60 19.81
CA ARG A 53 -3.76 4.84 20.76
C ARG A 53 -4.68 3.63 20.93
N ARG A 54 -4.80 2.82 19.88
CA ARG A 54 -5.58 1.57 19.87
C ARG A 54 -4.79 0.32 20.27
N GLY A 55 -3.53 0.48 20.65
CA GLY A 55 -2.66 -0.60 21.14
C GLY A 55 -1.75 -1.23 20.07
N PHE A 56 -1.73 -0.71 18.84
CA PHE A 56 -0.85 -1.19 17.77
C PHE A 56 0.52 -0.49 17.81
N LEU A 57 1.20 -0.56 18.97
CA LEU A 57 2.48 0.12 19.24
C LEU A 57 3.64 -0.37 18.38
N GLN A 58 3.51 -1.55 17.79
CA GLN A 58 4.52 -2.15 16.92
C GLN A 58 4.61 -1.48 15.55
N VAL A 59 3.64 -0.64 15.15
CA VAL A 59 3.65 0.06 13.86
C VAL A 59 4.46 1.34 14.01
N VAL A 60 5.63 1.44 13.39
CA VAL A 60 6.50 2.63 13.49
C VAL A 60 6.64 3.37 12.16
N ASP A 61 6.19 2.76 11.07
CA ASP A 61 6.27 3.32 9.72
C ASP A 61 5.13 2.79 8.84
N ILE A 62 4.82 3.51 7.76
CA ILE A 62 3.80 3.13 6.78
C ILE A 62 4.39 3.22 5.38
N SER A 63 4.32 2.13 4.63
CA SER A 63 4.79 2.06 3.25
C SER A 63 3.63 1.73 2.32
N ALA A 64 3.55 2.44 1.20
CA ALA A 64 2.53 2.22 0.18
C ALA A 64 3.10 1.46 -1.01
N VAL A 65 2.41 0.40 -1.45
CA VAL A 65 2.73 -0.36 -2.65
C VAL A 65 1.58 -0.24 -3.64
N VAL A 66 1.87 0.21 -4.86
CA VAL A 66 0.82 0.34 -5.89
C VAL A 66 0.47 -1.06 -6.38
N ALA A 67 -0.80 -1.44 -6.25
CA ALA A 67 -1.30 -2.69 -6.78
C ALA A 67 -1.15 -2.66 -8.30
N VAL A 68 -0.13 -3.35 -8.81
CA VAL A 68 0.02 -3.56 -10.26
C VAL A 68 -1.09 -4.52 -10.64
N VAL A 69 -2.17 -4.00 -11.22
CA VAL A 69 -3.13 -4.83 -11.94
C VAL A 69 -2.31 -5.54 -13.01
N GLY A 70 -2.07 -6.84 -12.83
CA GLY A 70 -1.34 -7.64 -13.79
C GLY A 70 -1.94 -7.41 -15.16
N ASN A 71 -1.16 -6.83 -16.07
CA ASN A 71 -1.51 -6.77 -17.47
C ASN A 71 -1.18 -8.16 -18.03
N PRO A 72 -2.14 -9.02 -18.44
CA PRO A 72 -1.83 -10.30 -19.07
C PRO A 72 -1.38 -10.09 -20.53
N GLY A 73 -0.37 -9.26 -20.76
CA GLY A 73 -0.04 -8.80 -22.10
C GLY A 73 1.25 -8.01 -22.21
N LYS A 74 2.39 -8.63 -21.90
CA LYS A 74 3.66 -8.35 -22.60
C LYS A 74 4.69 -9.45 -22.33
N ASN A 75 4.47 -10.63 -22.91
CA ASN A 75 5.59 -11.51 -23.24
C ASN A 75 6.39 -10.81 -24.34
N GLN A 76 7.45 -10.10 -23.98
CA GLN A 76 8.47 -9.65 -24.92
C GLN A 76 9.44 -10.81 -25.15
N ASN A 77 8.98 -11.86 -25.82
CA ASN A 77 9.87 -12.78 -26.52
C ASN A 77 10.13 -12.17 -27.91
N GLU A 78 10.95 -11.13 -27.94
CA GLU A 78 11.58 -10.71 -29.19
C GLU A 78 12.84 -11.54 -29.39
N THR A 79 12.67 -12.68 -30.07
CA THR A 79 13.80 -13.42 -30.65
C THR A 79 14.34 -12.58 -31.81
N PRO A 80 15.61 -12.10 -31.78
CA PRO A 80 16.18 -11.48 -32.96
C PRO A 80 16.36 -12.56 -34.02
N ARG A 81 15.79 -12.35 -35.22
CA ARG A 81 16.13 -13.17 -36.39
C ARG A 81 17.56 -12.83 -36.82
N PRO A 82 18.39 -13.81 -37.21
CA PRO A 82 19.67 -13.51 -37.81
C PRO A 82 19.43 -12.79 -39.15
N VAL A 83 20.12 -11.68 -39.35
CA VAL A 83 20.30 -11.08 -40.68
C VAL A 83 21.31 -11.94 -41.43
N ASP A 84 20.97 -12.29 -42.67
CA ASP A 84 21.81 -13.03 -43.62
C ASP A 84 23.06 -12.20 -44.00
#